data_AF-A0A3B8R818-F1
#
_entry.id   AF-A0A3B8R818-F1
#
_cell.length_a   1.000
_cell.length_b   1.000
_cell.length_c   1.000
_cell.angle_alpha   90.00
_cell.angle_beta   90.00
_cell.angle_gamma   90.00
#
_symmetry.space_group_name_H-M   'P 1'
#
loop_
_entity.id
_entity.type
_entity.pdbx_description
1 polymer ?
#
loop_
_entity_poly.entity_id
_entity_poly.type
_entity_poly.pdbx_seq_one_letter_code
_entity_poly.pdbx_strand_id
1 'polypeptide(L)'
;KQAVTIDSRVAEVPSHGIALEDRGAWLQAVMQGQWSEQSEALQQWRDHMAQCLMACSTDTAIFSHFVAINAMVSYATQRDEVLVCRPDNGSITLFDVQPSGITLIDRGSEATTHIN
;
A
#
# COMPACT_ATOMS: atom_id res chain seq x y z
N LYS A 1 0.56 -24.43 14.21
CA LYS A 1 0.80 -23.57 13.03
C LYS A 1 -0.44 -22.73 12.81
N GLN A 2 -0.30 -21.41 12.69
CA GLN A 2 -1.41 -20.54 12.29
C GLN A 2 -1.65 -20.74 10.78
N ALA A 3 -2.91 -20.74 10.35
CA ALA A 3 -3.25 -20.89 8.94
C ALA A 3 -2.92 -19.58 8.20
N VAL A 4 -2.36 -19.70 6.99
CA VAL A 4 -2.11 -18.57 6.09
C VAL A 4 -3.28 -18.47 5.12
N THR A 5 -3.82 -17.26 4.96
CA THR A 5 -4.87 -16.95 3.99
C THR A 5 -4.27 -16.10 2.88
N ILE A 6 -4.64 -16.41 1.64
CA ILE A 6 -4.29 -15.58 0.48
C ILE A 6 -5.47 -14.65 0.20
N ASP A 7 -5.22 -13.34 0.22
CA ASP A 7 -6.21 -12.31 -0.10
C ASP A 7 -5.67 -11.41 -1.21
N SER A 8 -6.39 -11.32 -2.32
CA SER A 8 -5.96 -10.52 -3.47
C SER A 8 -6.04 -9.01 -3.22
N ARG A 9 -6.77 -8.56 -2.19
CA ARG A 9 -6.92 -7.13 -1.87
C ARG A 9 -5.64 -6.49 -1.34
N VAL A 10 -4.68 -7.29 -0.86
CA VAL A 10 -3.36 -6.83 -0.38
C VAL A 10 -2.24 -7.06 -1.40
N ALA A 11 -2.60 -7.39 -2.64
CA ALA A 11 -1.66 -7.53 -3.76
C ALA A 11 -1.06 -6.17 -4.18
N GLU A 12 0.06 -6.22 -4.90
CA GLU A 12 0.69 -5.02 -5.44
C GLU A 12 -0.20 -4.29 -6.44
N VAL A 13 0.08 -3.00 -6.63
CA VAL A 13 -0.64 -2.10 -7.54
C VAL A 13 -0.91 -2.77 -8.91
N PRO A 14 -2.18 -2.85 -9.35
CA PRO A 14 -2.53 -3.56 -10.58
C PRO A 14 -2.10 -2.75 -11.81
N SER A 15 -1.43 -3.41 -12.75
CA SER A 15 -0.99 -2.80 -14.02
C SER A 15 -1.77 -3.38 -15.21
N HIS A 16 -3.07 -3.65 -15.04
CA HIS A 16 -3.90 -4.23 -16.09
C HIS A 16 -3.96 -3.30 -17.32
N GLY A 17 -3.78 -3.88 -18.51
CA GLY A 17 -3.81 -3.13 -19.77
C GLY A 17 -2.54 -2.33 -20.09
N ILE A 18 -1.52 -2.36 -19.21
CA ILE A 18 -0.21 -1.75 -19.46
C ILE A 18 0.73 -2.80 -20.03
N ALA A 19 1.37 -2.51 -21.17
CA ALA A 19 2.39 -3.38 -21.74
C ALA A 19 3.60 -3.48 -20.81
N LEU A 20 4.30 -4.62 -20.83
CA LEU A 20 5.42 -4.85 -19.93
C LEU A 20 6.54 -3.81 -20.09
N GLU A 21 6.80 -3.38 -21.33
CA GLU A 21 7.78 -2.34 -21.67
C GLU A 21 7.42 -0.96 -21.11
N ASP A 22 6.13 -0.63 -21.02
CA ASP A 22 5.64 0.65 -20.51
C ASP A 22 5.42 0.66 -19.00
N ARG A 23 5.38 -0.53 -18.36
CA ARG A 23 5.07 -0.70 -16.94
C ARG A 23 5.98 0.11 -16.02
N GLY A 24 7.26 0.22 -16.36
CA GLY A 24 8.23 1.00 -15.57
C GLY A 24 7.90 2.50 -15.56
N ALA A 25 7.71 3.08 -16.74
CA ALA A 25 7.38 4.51 -16.90
C ALA A 25 6.02 4.83 -16.28
N TRP A 26 5.03 3.97 -16.51
CA TRP A 26 3.71 4.08 -15.88
C TRP A 26 3.82 4.07 -14.35
N LEU A 27 4.54 3.11 -13.77
CA LEU A 27 4.68 3.00 -12.31
C LEU A 27 5.37 4.24 -11.72
N GLN A 28 6.41 4.75 -12.38
CA GLN A 28 7.06 5.99 -11.95
C GLN A 28 6.10 7.19 -11.95
N ALA A 29 5.25 7.31 -12.98
CA ALA A 29 4.24 8.36 -13.04
C ALA A 29 3.20 8.22 -11.92
N VAL A 30 2.70 7.00 -11.67
CA VAL A 30 1.78 6.72 -10.56
C VAL A 30 2.41 7.11 -9.22
N MET A 31 3.65 6.68 -8.96
CA MET A 31 4.33 6.96 -7.69
C MET A 31 4.61 8.45 -7.44
N GLN A 32 4.74 9.26 -8.49
CA GLN A 32 4.95 10.70 -8.39
C GLN A 32 3.64 11.50 -8.32
N GLY A 33 2.50 10.84 -8.53
CA GLY A 33 1.19 11.48 -8.60
C GLY A 33 0.42 11.49 -7.28
N GLN A 34 -0.82 11.97 -7.39
CA GLN A 34 -1.82 11.97 -6.31
C GLN A 34 -2.90 10.92 -6.59
N TRP A 35 -3.51 10.38 -5.54
CA TRP A 35 -4.59 9.40 -5.62
C TRP A 35 -5.85 9.97 -6.25
N SER A 36 -6.18 11.23 -5.96
CA SER A 36 -7.30 11.94 -6.59
C SER A 36 -7.19 12.06 -8.11
N GLU A 37 -5.96 11.99 -8.65
CA GLU A 37 -5.66 12.06 -10.07
C GLU A 37 -5.51 10.67 -10.72
N GLN A 38 -5.47 9.60 -9.92
CA GLN A 38 -5.38 8.25 -10.45
C GLN A 38 -6.70 7.77 -11.04
N SER A 39 -6.63 6.73 -11.87
CA SER A 39 -7.83 6.09 -12.42
C SER A 39 -8.73 5.55 -11.31
N GLU A 40 -10.03 5.50 -11.60
CA GLU A 40 -11.03 4.93 -10.68
C GLU A 40 -10.65 3.52 -10.22
N ALA A 41 -10.08 2.71 -11.12
CA ALA A 41 -9.61 1.36 -10.80
C ALA A 41 -8.52 1.34 -9.71
N LEU A 42 -7.58 2.30 -9.73
CA LEU A 42 -6.54 2.41 -8.70
C LEU A 42 -7.09 2.94 -7.38
N GLN A 43 -8.02 3.89 -7.43
CA GLN A 43 -8.71 4.40 -6.24
C GLN A 43 -9.52 3.28 -5.56
N GLN A 44 -10.30 2.52 -6.32
CA GLN A 44 -11.05 1.37 -5.82
C GLN A 44 -10.12 0.26 -5.28
N TRP A 45 -8.98 0.00 -5.91
CA TRP A 45 -7.98 -0.94 -5.40
C TRP A 45 -7.47 -0.54 -4.01
N ARG A 46 -7.14 0.74 -3.82
CA ARG A 46 -6.74 1.28 -2.50
C ARG A 46 -7.86 1.11 -1.47
N ASP A 47 -9.10 1.43 -1.84
CA ASP A 47 -10.24 1.35 -0.93
C ASP A 47 -10.56 -0.11 -0.54
N HIS A 48 -10.45 -1.06 -1.47
CA HIS A 48 -10.60 -2.49 -1.18
C HIS A 48 -9.50 -3.00 -0.23
N MET A 49 -8.28 -2.45 -0.32
CA MET A 49 -7.22 -2.78 0.62
C MET A 49 -7.53 -2.25 2.03
N ALA A 50 -8.04 -1.01 2.14
CA ALA A 50 -8.49 -0.47 3.42
C ALA A 50 -9.61 -1.32 4.04
N GLN A 51 -10.58 -1.77 3.24
CA GLN A 51 -11.62 -2.70 3.68
C GLN A 51 -11.05 -4.05 4.14
N CYS A 52 -9.97 -4.52 3.52
CA CYS A 52 -9.27 -5.73 3.97
C CYS A 52 -8.69 -5.55 5.37
N LEU A 53 -7.99 -4.43 5.63
CA LEU A 53 -7.44 -4.13 6.95
C LEU A 53 -8.56 -4.01 7.99
N MET A 54 -9.63 -3.28 7.68
CA MET A 54 -10.79 -3.12 8.56
C MET A 54 -11.53 -4.44 8.87
N ALA A 55 -11.39 -5.46 8.03
CA ALA A 55 -11.99 -6.78 8.27
C ALA A 55 -11.16 -7.67 9.21
N CYS A 56 -9.93 -7.27 9.55
CA CYS A 56 -9.10 -7.98 10.52
C CYS A 56 -9.63 -7.75 11.94
N SER A 57 -10.14 -8.79 12.59
CA SER A 57 -10.71 -8.73 13.94
C SER A 57 -9.72 -9.04 15.07
N THR A 58 -8.49 -9.41 14.73
CA THR A 58 -7.39 -9.72 15.65
C THR A 58 -6.08 -9.21 15.07
N ASP A 59 -5.04 -9.14 15.90
CA ASP A 59 -3.67 -8.87 15.46
C ASP A 59 -3.30 -9.77 14.27
N THR A 60 -2.96 -9.12 13.15
CA THR A 60 -2.77 -9.78 11.86
C THR A 60 -1.50 -9.27 11.20
N ALA A 61 -0.62 -10.18 10.80
CA ALA A 61 0.52 -9.85 9.94
C ALA A 61 0.10 -9.98 8.47
N ILE A 62 0.23 -8.90 7.71
CA ILE A 62 -0.03 -8.87 6.27
C ILE A 62 1.30 -8.70 5.53
N PHE A 63 1.62 -9.67 4.68
CA PHE A 63 2.77 -9.57 3.77
C PHE A 63 2.31 -8.90 2.49
N SER A 64 2.90 -7.76 2.16
CA SER A 64 2.52 -6.98 0.99
C SER A 64 3.74 -6.34 0.34
N HIS A 65 3.51 -5.35 -0.50
CA HIS A 65 4.47 -4.78 -1.43
C HIS A 65 4.61 -3.27 -1.23
N PHE A 66 5.51 -2.65 -1.99
CA PHE A 66 5.95 -1.28 -1.76
C PHE A 66 4.83 -0.25 -1.97
N VAL A 67 4.08 -0.35 -3.08
CA VAL A 67 3.01 0.64 -3.37
C VAL A 67 1.78 0.36 -2.52
N ALA A 68 1.47 -0.91 -2.25
CA ALA A 68 0.43 -1.31 -1.31
C ALA A 68 0.63 -0.71 0.10
N ILE A 69 1.84 -0.80 0.66
CA ILE A 69 2.16 -0.18 1.96
C ILE A 69 1.98 1.33 1.88
N ASN A 70 2.51 1.98 0.85
CA ASN A 70 2.35 3.42 0.65
C ASN A 70 0.88 3.84 0.55
N ALA A 71 0.04 3.06 -0.14
CA ALA A 71 -1.38 3.31 -0.28
C ALA A 71 -2.11 3.30 1.08
N MET A 72 -1.74 2.38 1.99
CA MET A 72 -2.31 2.35 3.34
C MET A 72 -1.73 3.42 4.27
N VAL A 73 -0.45 3.75 4.13
CA VAL A 73 0.16 4.87 4.88
C VAL A 73 -0.49 6.19 4.48
N SER A 74 -0.70 6.44 3.18
CA SER A 74 -1.34 7.66 2.70
C SER A 74 -2.81 7.72 3.11
N TYR A 75 -3.54 6.60 3.02
CA TYR A 75 -4.92 6.48 3.49
C TYR A 75 -5.04 6.82 4.98
N ALA A 76 -4.24 6.18 5.84
CA ALA A 76 -4.27 6.37 7.29
C ALA A 76 -3.83 7.78 7.74
N THR A 77 -3.07 8.49 6.90
CA THR A 77 -2.57 9.84 7.20
C THR A 77 -3.30 10.95 6.42
N GLN A 78 -4.37 10.60 5.70
CA GLN A 78 -5.16 11.53 4.86
C GLN A 78 -4.30 12.30 3.86
N ARG A 79 -3.29 11.63 3.30
CA ARG A 79 -2.40 12.17 2.28
C ARG A 79 -2.87 11.74 0.91
N ASP A 80 -2.89 12.69 -0.02
CA ASP A 80 -3.29 12.42 -1.39
C ASP A 80 -2.12 11.91 -2.23
N GLU A 81 -0.88 12.12 -1.82
CA GLU A 81 0.29 11.62 -2.53
C GLU A 81 0.37 10.08 -2.50
N VAL A 82 0.77 9.48 -3.63
CA VAL A 82 0.98 8.04 -3.72
C VAL A 82 2.23 7.61 -2.94
N LEU A 83 3.35 8.31 -3.10
CA LEU A 83 4.60 8.00 -2.41
C LEU A 83 4.77 8.89 -1.17
N VAL A 84 4.53 8.32 0.01
CA VAL A 84 4.62 9.01 1.31
C VAL A 84 5.70 8.45 2.23
N CYS A 85 6.24 7.26 1.93
CA CYS A 85 7.34 6.60 2.64
C CYS A 85 8.13 5.69 1.68
N ARG A 86 9.33 5.28 2.11
CA ARG A 86 10.16 4.29 1.39
C ARG A 86 10.37 3.04 2.26
N PRO A 87 9.35 2.18 2.46
CA PRO A 87 9.53 0.99 3.30
C PRO A 87 10.69 0.12 2.79
N ASP A 88 11.59 -0.28 3.69
CA ASP A 88 12.67 -1.21 3.37
C ASP A 88 12.14 -2.64 3.21
N ASN A 89 12.91 -3.51 2.57
CA ASN A 89 12.55 -4.92 2.41
C ASN A 89 12.43 -5.60 3.78
N GLY A 90 11.26 -6.18 4.06
CA GLY A 90 11.00 -6.82 5.36
C GLY A 90 10.79 -5.84 6.51
N SER A 91 10.69 -4.54 6.24
CA SER A 91 10.26 -3.55 7.23
C SER A 91 8.83 -3.81 7.70
N ILE A 92 8.51 -3.36 8.91
CA ILE A 92 7.19 -3.53 9.53
C ILE A 92 6.56 -2.16 9.68
N THR A 93 5.53 -1.88 8.88
CA THR A 93 4.62 -0.75 9.07
C THR A 93 3.46 -1.20 9.95
N LEU A 94 3.23 -0.47 11.05
CA LEU A 94 2.22 -0.81 12.05
C LEU A 94 1.02 0.13 11.97
N PHE A 95 -0.17 -0.48 11.87
CA PHE A 95 -1.44 0.22 11.89
C PHE A 95 -2.28 -0.23 13.09
N ASP A 96 -3.00 0.70 13.69
CA ASP A 96 -4.11 0.41 14.58
C ASP A 96 -5.41 0.52 13.79
N VAL A 97 -6.23 -0.52 13.86
CA VAL A 97 -7.47 -0.65 13.08
C VAL A 97 -8.64 -0.71 14.04
N GLN A 98 -9.48 0.31 13.97
CA GLN A 98 -10.67 0.45 14.81
C GLN A 98 -11.91 0.64 13.93
N PRO A 99 -13.13 0.49 14.48
CA PRO A 99 -14.35 0.81 13.74
C PRO A 99 -14.42 2.25 13.22
N SER A 100 -13.68 3.17 13.85
CA SER A 100 -13.55 4.57 13.44
C SER A 100 -12.60 4.80 12.26
N GLY A 101 -11.74 3.84 11.92
CA GLY A 101 -10.79 3.95 10.82
C GLY A 101 -9.45 3.27 11.09
N ILE A 102 -8.48 3.60 10.24
CA ILE A 102 -7.12 3.06 10.28
C ILE A 102 -6.18 4.20 10.67
N THR A 103 -5.41 4.00 11.74
CA THR A 103 -4.41 4.95 12.21
C THR A 103 -3.02 4.37 12.02
N LEU A 104 -2.08 5.15 11.48
CA LEU A 104 -0.68 4.76 11.41
C LEU A 104 -0.01 4.93 12.78
N ILE A 105 0.60 3.86 13.28
CA ILE A 105 1.33 3.88 14.56
C ILE A 105 2.84 4.00 14.32
N ASP A 106 3.37 3.22 13.38
CA ASP A 106 4.80 3.24 13.03
C ASP A 106 4.97 2.99 11.52
N ARG A 107 5.87 3.74 10.89
CA ARG A 107 6.24 3.56 9.48
C ARG A 107 7.19 2.38 9.28
N GLY A 108 7.92 2.00 10.33
CA GLY A 108 8.99 1.02 10.25
C GLY A 108 10.26 1.60 9.63
N SER A 109 11.22 0.71 9.36
CA SER A 109 12.48 1.08 8.71
C SER A 109 12.24 1.53 7.26
N GLU A 110 12.78 2.68 6.90
CA GLU A 110 12.75 3.17 5.53
C GLU A 110 14.10 2.93 4.84
N ALA A 111 14.05 2.51 3.58
CA ALA A 111 15.20 2.29 2.74
C ALA A 111 15.98 3.60 2.57
N THR A 112 17.23 3.60 3.03
CA THR A 112 18.19 4.64 2.71
C THR A 112 18.79 4.33 1.34
N THR A 113 18.56 5.21 0.37
CA THR A 113 19.21 5.07 -0.94
C THR A 113 20.72 5.22 -0.76
N HIS A 114 21.45 4.10 -0.74
CA HIS A 114 22.86 4.10 -1.12
C HIS A 114 22.91 4.19 -2.65
N ILE A 115 23.29 5.37 -3.16
CA ILE A 115 23.74 5.50 -4.54
C ILE A 115 25.09 4.77 -4.59
N ASN A 116 25.14 3.60 -5.24
CA ASN A 116 26.40 2.93 -5.59
C ASN A 116 26.90 3.44 -6.94
#